data_AF-A0A176TCH9-F1
#
_entry.id   AF-A0A176TCH9-F1
#
_cell.length_a   1.000
_cell.length_b   1.000
_cell.length_c   1.000
_cell.angle_alpha   90.00
_cell.angle_beta   90.00
_cell.angle_gamma   90.00
#
_symmetry.space_group_name_H-M   'P 1'
#
loop_
_entity.id
_entity.type
_entity.pdbx_description
1 polymer ?
#
loop_
_entity_poly.entity_id
_entity_poly.type
_entity_poly.pdbx_seq_one_letter_code
_entity_poly.pdbx_strand_id
1 'polypeptide(L)'
;MNIDLEIEQIVEKGKLITEGLKEYKNTIVNLDDLEELYKKLDKLYCEIHVYYRVNNSESFDFFYKLYSELEELFELKKDQEFADKAMEEYRSFNSKNEINLIEWILKYQRSLEHFCDNSENEYNLYQKLNTTKLNVIVDITKYKNSYEFNIKYWNHWLDIYFKYRPEKDKDLNKIKEHTIENYLIYHNKYIEIIKKYNKNK
;
A
#
# COMPACT_ATOMS: atom_id res chain seq x y z
N MET A 1 -27.54 24.44 -11.08
CA MET A 1 -27.05 24.02 -9.75
C MET A 1 -25.82 24.85 -9.46
N ASN A 2 -25.73 25.50 -8.30
CA ASN A 2 -24.58 26.36 -7.99
C ASN A 2 -23.44 25.46 -7.48
N ILE A 3 -22.35 25.38 -8.26
CA ILE A 3 -21.18 24.54 -7.98
C ILE A 3 -20.57 24.89 -6.61
N ASP A 4 -20.61 26.17 -6.21
CA ASP A 4 -20.03 26.62 -4.95
C ASP A 4 -20.80 26.08 -3.73
N LEU A 5 -22.14 26.02 -3.83
CA LEU A 5 -22.99 25.46 -2.76
C LEU A 5 -22.79 23.95 -2.59
N GLU A 6 -22.52 23.23 -3.68
CA GLU A 6 -22.27 21.79 -3.65
C GLU A 6 -20.92 21.48 -2.98
N ILE A 7 -19.89 22.29 -3.28
CA ILE A 7 -18.56 22.16 -2.66
C ILE A 7 -18.63 22.47 -1.16
N GLU A 8 -19.33 23.54 -0.76
CA GLU A 8 -19.50 23.89 0.65
C GLU A 8 -20.14 22.74 1.45
N GLN A 9 -21.17 22.11 0.90
CA GLN A 9 -21.84 20.95 1.52
C GLN A 9 -20.92 19.73 1.64
N ILE A 10 -20.11 19.45 0.62
CA ILE A 10 -19.12 18.36 0.65
C ILE A 10 -18.07 18.61 1.74
N VAL A 11 -17.53 19.84 1.80
CA VAL A 11 -16.55 20.23 2.81
C VAL A 11 -17.14 20.12 4.22
N GLU A 12 -18.38 20.54 4.42
CA GLU A 12 -19.08 20.42 5.70
C GLU A 12 -19.29 18.96 6.11
N LYS A 13 -19.73 18.11 5.18
CA LYS A 13 -19.83 16.65 5.41
C LYS A 13 -18.48 16.05 5.80
N GLY A 14 -17.40 16.40 5.08
CA GLY A 14 -16.05 15.95 5.38
C GLY A 14 -15.63 16.34 6.78
N LYS A 15 -15.81 17.61 7.15
CA LYS A 15 -15.54 18.11 8.51
C LYS A 15 -16.29 17.29 9.56
N LEU A 16 -17.62 17.14 9.42
CA LEU A 16 -18.44 16.38 10.36
C LEU A 16 -17.97 14.93 10.53
N ILE A 17 -17.59 14.25 9.44
CA ILE A 17 -17.03 12.89 9.52
C ILE A 17 -15.71 12.91 10.30
N THR A 18 -14.81 13.85 9.99
CA THR A 18 -13.52 13.95 10.69
C THR A 18 -13.65 14.39 12.15
N GLU A 19 -14.75 15.02 12.57
CA GLU A 19 -15.00 15.30 13.98
C GLU A 19 -15.17 14.03 14.81
N GLY A 20 -15.61 12.92 14.21
CA GLY A 20 -15.66 11.61 14.86
C GLY A 20 -14.28 11.15 15.38
N LEU A 21 -13.17 11.60 14.78
CA LEU A 21 -11.83 11.31 15.30
C LEU A 21 -11.55 11.93 16.67
N LYS A 22 -12.30 12.97 17.07
CA LYS A 22 -12.09 13.61 18.38
C LYS A 22 -12.36 12.64 19.55
N GLU A 23 -13.16 11.60 19.33
CA GLU A 23 -13.40 10.53 20.29
C GLU A 23 -12.12 9.75 20.63
N TYR A 24 -11.17 9.70 19.70
CA TYR A 24 -9.89 9.00 19.82
C TYR A 24 -8.70 9.93 20.12
N LYS A 25 -8.97 11.18 20.54
CA LYS A 25 -7.92 12.15 20.80
C LYS A 25 -6.99 11.67 21.91
N ASN A 26 -5.68 11.66 21.64
CA ASN A 26 -4.62 11.20 22.55
C ASN A 26 -4.78 9.73 22.98
N THR A 27 -5.36 8.87 22.15
CA THR A 27 -5.52 7.44 22.43
C THR A 27 -4.79 6.55 21.43
N ILE A 28 -4.63 5.28 21.82
CA ILE A 28 -4.37 4.18 20.90
C ILE A 28 -5.71 3.54 20.56
N VAL A 29 -6.00 3.35 19.28
CA VAL A 29 -7.28 2.84 18.77
C VAL A 29 -7.04 1.66 17.84
N ASN A 30 -7.87 0.61 17.88
CA ASN A 30 -7.74 -0.48 16.91
C ASN A 30 -8.18 0.01 15.53
N LEU A 31 -7.51 -0.45 14.47
CA LEU A 31 -7.93 -0.10 13.10
C LEU A 31 -9.41 -0.40 12.83
N ASP A 32 -9.94 -1.50 13.38
CA ASP A 32 -11.35 -1.87 13.23
C ASP A 32 -12.33 -0.82 13.80
N ASP A 33 -11.94 -0.13 14.88
CA ASP A 33 -12.79 0.89 15.51
C ASP A 33 -12.91 2.16 14.63
N LEU A 34 -12.04 2.30 13.63
CA LEU A 34 -12.06 3.39 12.65
C LEU A 34 -12.84 3.04 11.37
N GLU A 35 -13.37 1.83 11.23
CA GLU A 35 -13.95 1.33 9.97
C GLU A 35 -15.15 2.14 9.50
N GLU A 36 -16.07 2.49 10.40
CA GLU A 36 -17.24 3.28 10.05
C GLU A 36 -16.88 4.72 9.65
N LEU A 37 -15.83 5.28 10.25
CA LEU A 37 -15.31 6.58 9.87
C LEU A 37 -14.67 6.53 8.48
N TYR A 38 -13.83 5.52 8.23
CA TYR A 38 -13.20 5.29 6.93
C TYR A 38 -14.24 5.09 5.82
N LYS A 39 -15.25 4.25 6.01
CA LYS A 39 -16.33 4.04 5.01
C LYS A 39 -17.04 5.34 4.64
N LYS A 40 -17.28 6.22 5.62
CA LYS A 40 -17.91 7.53 5.36
C LYS A 40 -16.99 8.44 4.55
N LEU A 41 -15.70 8.46 4.87
CA LEU A 41 -14.70 9.22 4.11
C LEU A 41 -14.52 8.67 2.70
N ASP A 42 -14.46 7.35 2.52
CA ASP A 42 -14.34 6.66 1.24
C ASP A 42 -15.52 6.96 0.32
N LYS A 43 -16.74 6.87 0.85
CA LYS A 43 -17.94 7.27 0.12
C LYS A 43 -17.89 8.74 -0.30
N LEU A 44 -17.51 9.64 0.61
CA LEU A 44 -17.38 11.06 0.29
C LEU A 44 -16.30 11.31 -0.77
N TYR A 45 -15.16 10.62 -0.66
CA TYR A 45 -14.08 10.68 -1.64
C TYR A 45 -14.54 10.25 -3.04
N CYS A 46 -15.28 9.14 -3.13
CA CYS A 46 -15.87 8.66 -4.39
C CYS A 46 -16.94 9.60 -4.97
N GLU A 47 -17.70 10.30 -4.11
CA GLU A 47 -18.68 11.31 -4.53
C GLU A 47 -18.00 12.57 -5.11
N ILE A 48 -16.71 12.79 -4.81
CA ILE A 48 -15.99 13.95 -5.32
C ILE A 48 -15.40 13.69 -6.70
N HIS A 49 -15.90 14.44 -7.69
CA HIS A 49 -15.25 14.58 -8.98
C HIS A 49 -13.91 15.34 -8.90
N VAL A 50 -12.91 14.89 -9.67
CA VAL A 50 -11.57 15.53 -9.83
C VAL A 50 -11.65 17.05 -10.07
N TYR A 51 -12.72 17.53 -10.71
CA TYR A 51 -12.96 18.95 -10.99
C TYR A 51 -13.08 19.80 -9.72
N TYR A 52 -13.65 19.26 -8.63
CA TYR A 52 -13.89 20.01 -7.39
C TYR A 52 -12.61 20.24 -6.57
N ARG A 53 -11.62 19.33 -6.70
CA ARG A 53 -10.31 19.44 -6.02
C ARG A 53 -9.49 20.64 -6.51
N VAL A 54 -9.68 21.06 -7.76
CA VAL A 54 -8.90 22.15 -8.38
C VAL A 54 -9.30 23.53 -7.85
N ASN A 55 -10.56 23.69 -7.39
CA ASN A 55 -11.13 25.01 -7.10
C ASN A 55 -11.21 25.38 -5.61
N ASN A 56 -11.00 24.45 -4.66
CA ASN A 56 -11.10 24.71 -3.22
C ASN A 56 -10.13 23.84 -2.40
N SER A 57 -8.89 24.31 -2.18
CA SER A 57 -7.78 23.46 -1.75
C SER A 57 -7.75 23.08 -0.26
N GLU A 58 -7.85 24.02 0.68
CA GLU A 58 -7.35 23.77 2.05
C GLU A 58 -8.19 22.77 2.88
N SER A 59 -9.52 22.92 2.91
CA SER A 59 -10.37 21.97 3.66
C SER A 59 -10.50 20.63 2.96
N PHE A 60 -10.39 20.65 1.63
CA PHE A 60 -10.36 19.46 0.79
C PHE A 60 -9.11 18.63 1.05
N ASP A 61 -7.96 19.29 1.16
CA ASP A 61 -6.68 18.66 1.44
C ASP A 61 -6.65 17.95 2.79
N PHE A 62 -7.33 18.48 3.82
CA PHE A 62 -7.32 17.85 5.15
C PHE A 62 -8.01 16.49 5.17
N PHE A 63 -9.29 16.40 4.77
CA PHE A 63 -9.98 15.10 4.82
C PHE A 63 -9.47 14.14 3.76
N TYR A 64 -8.98 14.64 2.62
CA TYR A 64 -8.32 13.81 1.60
C TYR A 64 -7.06 13.14 2.14
N LYS A 65 -6.17 13.90 2.79
CA LYS A 65 -4.96 13.34 3.40
C LYS A 65 -5.29 12.32 4.49
N LEU A 66 -6.31 12.61 5.31
CA LEU A 66 -6.77 11.65 6.31
C LEU A 66 -7.36 10.39 5.67
N TYR A 67 -8.16 10.54 4.61
CA TYR A 67 -8.69 9.42 3.84
C TYR A 67 -7.54 8.55 3.32
N SER A 68 -6.53 9.15 2.69
CA SER A 68 -5.36 8.42 2.17
C SER A 68 -4.57 7.70 3.27
N GLU A 69 -4.32 8.36 4.41
CA GLU A 69 -3.67 7.71 5.56
C GLU A 69 -4.47 6.50 6.05
N LEU A 70 -5.81 6.61 6.14
CA LEU A 70 -6.66 5.49 6.55
C LEU A 70 -6.76 4.41 5.48
N GLU A 71 -6.84 4.77 4.21
CA GLU A 71 -6.86 3.85 3.07
C GLU A 71 -5.65 2.92 3.11
N GLU A 72 -4.44 3.46 3.28
CA GLU A 72 -3.21 2.66 3.42
C GLU A 72 -3.30 1.63 4.57
N LEU A 73 -3.86 2.02 5.71
CA LEU A 73 -4.05 1.10 6.84
C LEU A 73 -5.13 0.05 6.55
N PHE A 74 -6.23 0.44 5.90
CA PHE A 74 -7.30 -0.49 5.54
C PHE A 74 -6.93 -1.44 4.40
N GLU A 75 -5.97 -1.11 3.54
CA GLU A 75 -5.35 -2.05 2.60
C GLU A 75 -4.67 -3.21 3.34
N LEU A 76 -3.98 -2.94 4.47
CA LEU A 76 -3.41 -4.02 5.31
C LEU A 76 -4.48 -4.99 5.78
N LYS A 77 -5.66 -4.48 6.13
CA LYS A 77 -6.81 -5.31 6.53
C LYS A 77 -7.35 -6.13 5.36
N LYS A 78 -7.51 -5.54 4.17
CA LYS A 78 -7.99 -6.23 2.96
C LYS A 78 -7.05 -7.38 2.56
N ASP A 79 -5.76 -7.17 2.76
CA ASP A 79 -4.70 -8.08 2.32
C ASP A 79 -4.38 -9.23 3.28
N GLN A 80 -4.98 -9.23 4.47
CA GLN A 80 -4.56 -10.09 5.59
C GLN A 80 -4.55 -11.58 5.24
N GLU A 81 -5.59 -12.10 4.59
CA GLU A 81 -5.66 -13.52 4.24
C GLU A 81 -4.58 -13.92 3.21
N PHE A 82 -4.32 -13.04 2.26
CA PHE A 82 -3.28 -13.24 1.25
C PHE A 82 -1.89 -13.21 1.90
N ALA A 83 -1.66 -12.21 2.75
CA ALA A 83 -0.40 -12.04 3.46
C ALA A 83 -0.12 -13.17 4.47
N ASP A 84 -1.16 -13.71 5.13
CA ASP A 84 -1.04 -14.87 6.00
C ASP A 84 -0.45 -16.07 5.26
N LYS A 85 -1.02 -16.40 4.10
CA LYS A 85 -0.53 -17.48 3.23
C LYS A 85 0.90 -17.21 2.75
N ALA A 86 1.18 -15.99 2.32
CA ALA A 86 2.51 -15.62 1.81
C ALA A 86 3.59 -15.70 2.89
N MET A 87 3.30 -15.22 4.10
CA MET A 87 4.24 -15.20 5.21
C MET A 87 4.45 -16.57 5.85
N GLU A 88 3.42 -17.43 5.87
CA GLU A 88 3.58 -18.83 6.25
C GLU A 88 4.58 -19.54 5.34
N GLU A 89 4.42 -19.41 4.02
CA GLU A 89 5.35 -19.98 3.05
C GLU A 89 6.75 -19.37 3.18
N TYR A 90 6.85 -18.05 3.31
CA TYR A 90 8.12 -17.35 3.49
C TYR A 90 8.93 -17.89 4.69
N ARG A 91 8.26 -18.15 5.82
CA ARG A 91 8.89 -18.68 7.03
C ARG A 91 9.30 -20.15 6.88
N SER A 92 8.71 -20.87 5.93
CA SER A 92 8.99 -22.30 5.71
C SER A 92 10.24 -22.57 4.88
N PHE A 93 10.70 -21.60 4.07
CA PHE A 93 11.88 -21.77 3.23
C PHE A 93 13.09 -20.95 3.69
N ASN A 94 14.28 -21.40 3.28
CA ASN A 94 15.50 -20.63 3.51
C ASN A 94 15.50 -19.38 2.61
N SER A 95 15.23 -18.21 3.20
CA SER A 95 15.16 -16.94 2.46
C SER A 95 16.51 -16.46 1.91
N LYS A 96 17.63 -17.10 2.27
CA LYS A 96 18.93 -16.89 1.62
C LYS A 96 19.09 -17.71 0.32
N ASN A 97 18.18 -18.65 0.07
CA ASN A 97 18.15 -19.38 -1.20
C ASN A 97 17.41 -18.53 -2.24
N GLU A 98 18.15 -18.04 -3.21
CA GLU A 98 17.63 -17.17 -4.28
C GLU A 98 16.53 -17.83 -5.12
N ILE A 99 16.60 -19.14 -5.37
CA ILE A 99 15.56 -19.85 -6.13
C ILE A 99 14.23 -19.74 -5.40
N ASN A 100 14.21 -20.10 -4.11
CA ASN A 100 12.99 -20.04 -3.30
C ASN A 100 12.45 -18.61 -3.23
N LEU A 101 13.35 -17.63 -3.12
CA LEU A 101 12.96 -16.23 -3.03
C LEU A 101 12.32 -15.73 -4.34
N ILE A 102 12.91 -16.07 -5.49
CA ILE A 102 12.34 -15.71 -6.79
C ILE A 102 11.01 -16.43 -7.03
N GLU A 103 10.88 -17.70 -6.66
CA GLU A 103 9.59 -18.40 -6.73
C GLU A 103 8.52 -17.68 -5.90
N TRP A 104 8.87 -17.29 -4.67
CA TRP A 104 7.96 -16.60 -3.77
C TRP A 104 7.56 -15.21 -4.29
N ILE A 105 8.52 -14.41 -4.77
CA ILE A 105 8.24 -13.09 -5.36
C ILE A 105 7.27 -13.21 -6.55
N LEU A 106 7.52 -14.17 -7.46
CA LEU A 106 6.67 -14.35 -8.64
C LEU A 106 5.30 -14.93 -8.30
N LYS A 107 5.21 -15.77 -7.27
CA LYS A 107 3.94 -16.34 -6.80
C LYS A 107 3.02 -15.29 -6.17
N TYR A 108 3.59 -14.41 -5.36
CA TYR A 108 2.85 -13.39 -4.60
C TYR A 108 2.99 -11.99 -5.20
N GLN A 109 3.17 -11.93 -6.52
CA GLN A 109 3.43 -10.69 -7.22
C GLN A 109 2.33 -9.66 -7.00
N ARG A 110 2.72 -8.46 -6.56
CA ARG A 110 1.83 -7.30 -6.41
C ARG A 110 1.99 -6.32 -7.54
N SER A 111 0.93 -5.57 -7.83
CA SER A 111 1.06 -4.32 -8.59
C SER A 111 1.90 -3.33 -7.78
N LEU A 112 2.66 -2.49 -8.47
CA LEU A 112 3.51 -1.44 -7.88
C LEU A 112 2.70 -0.41 -7.06
N GLU A 113 1.39 -0.39 -7.25
CA GLU A 113 0.44 0.53 -6.58
C GLU A 113 0.29 0.24 -5.08
N HIS A 114 0.69 -0.94 -4.60
CA HIS A 114 0.66 -1.31 -3.18
C HIS A 114 2.02 -1.13 -2.48
N PHE A 115 2.91 -0.30 -3.02
CA PHE A 115 4.17 0.05 -2.36
C PHE A 115 3.91 1.02 -1.20
N CYS A 116 3.86 0.52 0.03
CA CYS A 116 4.03 1.36 1.21
C CYS A 116 5.52 1.63 1.38
N ASP A 117 5.96 2.85 1.07
CA ASP A 117 7.32 3.32 1.36
C ASP A 117 7.50 3.42 2.88
N ASN A 118 7.93 2.32 3.49
CA ASN A 118 8.28 2.26 4.92
C ASN A 118 9.80 2.18 5.06
N SER A 119 10.51 3.06 4.35
CA SER A 119 11.99 3.10 4.29
C SER A 119 12.69 3.30 5.63
N GLU A 120 11.97 3.70 6.67
CA GLU A 120 12.54 3.90 8.01
C GLU A 120 11.52 3.50 9.08
N ASN A 121 11.56 2.25 9.56
CA ASN A 121 11.39 1.88 10.98
C ASN A 121 11.25 0.37 11.17
N GLU A 122 11.87 -0.13 12.24
CA GLU A 122 11.56 -1.43 12.83
C GLU A 122 10.05 -1.55 13.09
N TYR A 123 9.44 -2.65 12.65
CA TYR A 123 8.06 -3.09 12.93
C TYR A 123 7.17 -2.11 13.71
N ASN A 124 6.74 -1.02 13.08
CA ASN A 124 5.85 -0.09 13.78
C ASN A 124 4.39 -0.54 13.58
N LEU A 125 3.93 -1.42 14.47
CA LEU A 125 2.53 -1.86 14.52
C LEU A 125 1.59 -0.81 15.14
N TYR A 126 2.11 0.39 15.44
CA TYR A 126 1.41 1.53 16.01
C TYR A 126 1.59 2.77 15.12
N GLN A 127 0.66 2.99 14.21
CA GLN A 127 0.76 4.03 13.19
C GLN A 127 0.08 5.31 13.64
N LYS A 128 0.85 6.40 13.74
CA LYS A 128 0.30 7.71 14.10
C LYS A 128 -0.35 8.35 12.87
N LEU A 129 -1.59 8.81 13.02
CA LEU A 129 -2.23 9.66 12.01
C LEU A 129 -1.57 11.04 12.03
N ASN A 130 -0.81 11.38 10.99
CA ASN A 130 0.04 12.57 10.94
C ASN A 130 -0.73 13.80 10.48
N THR A 131 -1.79 13.60 9.71
CA THR A 131 -2.65 14.67 9.20
C THR A 131 -3.41 15.41 10.31
N THR A 132 -3.54 14.81 11.51
CA THR A 132 -4.32 15.37 12.61
C THR A 132 -3.49 15.84 13.81
N LYS A 133 -3.91 16.96 14.42
CA LYS A 133 -3.36 17.42 15.72
C LYS A 133 -3.91 16.64 16.91
N LEU A 134 -4.81 15.68 16.69
CA LEU A 134 -5.47 14.91 17.75
C LEU A 134 -4.59 13.84 18.37
N ASN A 135 -3.39 13.59 17.84
CA ASN A 135 -2.44 12.59 18.32
C ASN A 135 -3.12 11.20 18.48
N VAL A 136 -3.65 10.69 17.37
CA VAL A 136 -4.28 9.37 17.30
C VAL A 136 -3.23 8.36 16.85
N ILE A 137 -3.09 7.26 17.59
CA ILE A 137 -2.22 6.14 17.23
C ILE A 137 -3.11 4.95 16.91
N VAL A 138 -2.93 4.38 15.72
CA VAL A 138 -3.70 3.22 15.25
C VAL A 138 -2.92 1.95 15.52
N ASP A 139 -3.50 1.05 16.29
CA ASP A 139 -2.98 -0.31 16.50
C ASP A 139 -3.37 -1.19 15.31
N ILE A 140 -2.34 -1.65 14.57
CA ILE A 140 -2.45 -2.56 13.44
C ILE A 140 -1.87 -3.95 13.75
N THR A 141 -1.65 -4.29 15.03
CA THR A 141 -1.06 -5.59 15.44
C THR A 141 -1.86 -6.78 14.93
N LYS A 142 -3.19 -6.64 14.82
CA LYS A 142 -4.07 -7.64 14.21
C LYS A 142 -3.71 -7.96 12.75
N TYR A 143 -3.15 -6.98 12.04
CA TYR A 143 -2.77 -7.05 10.62
C TYR A 143 -1.27 -7.16 10.40
N LYS A 144 -0.55 -7.68 11.41
CA LYS A 144 0.92 -7.75 11.38
C LYS A 144 1.43 -8.45 10.13
N ASN A 145 0.82 -9.55 9.69
CA ASN A 145 1.35 -10.32 8.55
C ASN A 145 1.23 -9.55 7.24
N SER A 146 0.17 -8.76 7.01
CA SER A 146 0.11 -7.82 5.88
C SER A 146 1.23 -6.80 5.92
N TYR A 147 1.49 -6.24 7.10
CA TYR A 147 2.57 -5.27 7.28
C TYR A 147 3.95 -5.91 7.05
N GLU A 148 4.22 -7.08 7.65
CA GLU A 148 5.48 -7.81 7.45
C GLU A 148 5.66 -8.21 5.98
N PHE A 149 4.58 -8.68 5.34
CA PHE A 149 4.58 -9.10 3.95
C PHE A 149 4.99 -7.96 3.05
N ASN A 150 4.37 -6.78 3.18
CA ASN A 150 4.72 -5.61 2.37
C ASN A 150 6.21 -5.26 2.48
N ILE A 151 6.75 -5.20 3.70
CA ILE A 151 8.17 -4.90 3.92
C ILE A 151 9.07 -5.97 3.31
N LYS A 152 8.82 -7.25 3.62
CA LYS A 152 9.68 -8.36 3.15
C LYS A 152 9.60 -8.50 1.64
N TYR A 153 8.40 -8.44 1.06
CA TYR A 153 8.19 -8.52 -0.37
C TYR A 153 8.97 -7.43 -1.10
N TRP A 154 8.80 -6.17 -0.71
CA TRP A 154 9.45 -5.07 -1.41
C TRP A 154 10.96 -5.04 -1.26
N ASN A 155 11.50 -5.37 -0.07
CA ASN A 155 12.94 -5.49 0.11
C ASN A 155 13.54 -6.54 -0.82
N HIS A 156 12.95 -7.73 -0.85
CA HIS A 156 13.45 -8.82 -1.71
C HIS A 156 13.21 -8.56 -3.19
N TRP A 157 12.08 -7.94 -3.53
CA TRP A 157 11.78 -7.54 -4.90
C TRP A 157 12.83 -6.55 -5.40
N LEU A 158 13.14 -5.50 -4.62
CA LEU A 158 14.14 -4.49 -4.98
C LEU A 158 15.54 -5.11 -5.06
N ASP A 159 15.92 -5.98 -4.12
CA ASP A 159 17.20 -6.68 -4.14
C ASP A 159 17.39 -7.48 -5.44
N ILE A 160 16.38 -8.28 -5.82
CA ILE A 160 16.42 -9.07 -7.06
C ILE A 160 16.34 -8.16 -8.29
N TYR A 161 15.48 -7.14 -8.26
CA TYR A 161 15.32 -6.18 -9.36
C TYR A 161 16.65 -5.51 -9.68
N PHE A 162 17.32 -4.91 -8.70
CA PHE A 162 18.59 -4.22 -8.90
C PHE A 162 19.74 -5.17 -9.19
N LYS A 163 19.76 -6.37 -8.60
CA LYS A 163 20.78 -7.39 -8.89
C LYS A 163 20.80 -7.80 -10.35
N TYR A 164 19.63 -7.90 -10.99
CA TYR A 164 19.51 -8.35 -12.37
C TYR A 164 19.21 -7.23 -13.38
N ARG A 165 19.04 -5.98 -12.93
CA ARG A 165 18.88 -4.85 -13.83
C ARG A 165 20.16 -4.68 -14.66
N PRO A 166 20.08 -4.67 -16.00
CA PRO A 166 21.23 -4.35 -16.84
C PRO A 166 21.82 -2.97 -16.51
N GLU A 167 23.14 -2.89 -16.39
CA GLU A 167 23.84 -1.65 -16.03
C GLU A 167 23.88 -0.62 -17.17
N LYS A 168 23.81 -1.09 -18.43
CA LYS A 168 23.96 -0.24 -19.61
C LYS A 168 22.59 0.13 -20.18
N ASP A 169 22.35 1.41 -20.37
CA ASP A 169 21.08 1.93 -20.94
C ASP A 169 20.73 1.31 -22.31
N LYS A 170 21.76 1.05 -23.13
CA LYS A 170 21.56 0.39 -24.44
C LYS A 170 20.97 -1.02 -24.33
N ASP A 171 21.17 -1.69 -23.20
CA ASP A 171 20.65 -3.03 -22.95
C ASP A 171 19.25 -2.95 -22.33
N LEU A 172 19.00 -1.95 -21.48
CA LEU A 172 17.66 -1.62 -20.99
C LEU A 172 16.68 -1.33 -22.14
N ASN A 173 17.11 -0.58 -23.16
CA ASN A 173 16.28 -0.26 -24.33
C ASN A 173 15.90 -1.48 -25.19
N LYS A 174 16.56 -2.63 -25.00
CA LYS A 174 16.22 -3.88 -25.70
C LYS A 174 15.18 -4.71 -24.94
N ILE A 175 14.89 -4.35 -23.70
CA ILE A 175 13.98 -5.08 -22.83
C ILE A 175 12.60 -4.42 -22.91
N LYS A 176 11.58 -5.22 -23.22
CA LYS A 176 10.21 -4.72 -23.49
C LYS A 176 9.61 -4.01 -22.28
N GLU A 177 9.74 -4.60 -21.09
CA GLU A 177 9.22 -4.05 -19.85
C GLU A 177 10.26 -4.25 -18.73
N HIS A 178 10.40 -3.25 -17.87
CA HIS A 178 11.39 -3.23 -16.80
C HIS A 178 10.88 -3.99 -15.57
N THR A 179 10.80 -5.31 -15.68
CA THR A 179 10.35 -6.24 -14.63
C THR A 179 11.42 -7.26 -14.28
N ILE A 180 11.31 -7.87 -13.09
CA ILE A 180 12.23 -8.94 -12.66
C ILE A 180 12.24 -10.08 -13.67
N GLU A 181 11.07 -10.51 -14.16
CA GLU A 181 10.92 -11.60 -15.12
C GLU A 181 11.74 -11.33 -16.39
N ASN A 182 11.63 -10.12 -16.95
CA ASN A 182 12.32 -9.78 -18.18
C ASN A 182 13.83 -9.62 -17.98
N TYR A 183 14.27 -9.12 -16.83
CA TYR A 183 15.69 -9.05 -16.48
C TYR A 183 16.29 -10.44 -16.31
N LEU A 184 15.58 -11.35 -15.65
CA LEU A 184 16.01 -12.74 -15.51
C LEU A 184 16.06 -13.45 -16.86
N ILE A 185 15.08 -13.23 -17.75
CA ILE A 185 15.10 -13.75 -19.13
C ILE A 185 16.31 -13.22 -19.90
N TYR A 186 16.58 -11.92 -19.84
CA TYR A 186 17.73 -11.29 -20.50
C TYR A 186 19.06 -11.94 -20.06
N HIS A 187 19.19 -12.28 -18.78
CA HIS A 187 20.36 -12.95 -18.22
C HIS A 187 20.35 -14.48 -18.34
N ASN A 188 19.32 -15.07 -18.98
CA ASN A 188 19.11 -16.51 -19.07
C ASN A 188 19.13 -17.21 -17.69
N LYS A 189 18.47 -16.61 -16.70
CA LYS A 189 18.37 -17.10 -15.31
C LYS A 189 16.94 -17.52 -14.98
N TYR A 190 16.82 -18.62 -14.25
CA TYR A 190 15.55 -19.09 -13.66
C TYR A 190 14.38 -19.24 -14.66
N ILE A 191 14.68 -19.54 -15.91
CA ILE A 191 13.70 -19.60 -17.01
C ILE A 191 12.53 -20.55 -16.72
N GLU A 192 12.80 -21.70 -16.10
CA GLU A 192 11.76 -22.67 -15.77
C GLU A 192 10.80 -22.16 -14.69
N ILE A 193 11.29 -21.37 -13.73
CA ILE A 193 10.47 -20.71 -12.72
C ILE A 193 9.58 -19.66 -13.40
N ILE A 194 10.14 -18.84 -14.27
CA ILE A 194 9.39 -17.80 -14.98
C ILE A 194 8.28 -18.42 -15.83
N LYS A 195 8.57 -19.50 -16.57
CA LYS A 195 7.56 -20.24 -17.34
C LYS A 195 6.44 -20.81 -16.47
N LYS A 196 6.75 -21.28 -15.26
CA LYS A 196 5.75 -21.81 -14.30
C LYS A 196 4.71 -20.74 -13.94
N TYR A 197 5.12 -19.50 -13.72
CA TYR A 197 4.23 -18.42 -13.27
C TYR A 197 3.64 -17.57 -14.41
N ASN A 198 4.31 -17.46 -15.56
CA ASN A 198 3.76 -16.76 -16.74
C ASN A 198 2.70 -17.57 -17.51
N LYS A 199 2.60 -18.89 -17.30
CA LYS A 199 1.52 -19.69 -17.92
C LYS A 199 0.13 -19.41 -17.33
N ASN A 200 0.08 -18.75 -16.17
CA ASN A 200 -1.14 -18.50 -15.42
C ASN A 200 -1.58 -17.02 -15.48
N LYS A 201 -0.95 -16.20 -16.33
CA LYS A 201 -1.34 -14.82 -16.66
C LYS A 201 -1.85 -14.79 -18.10
#